data_AF-A0A1Y4J3I8-F1
#
_entry.id   AF-A0A1Y4J3I8-F1
#
_cell.length_a   1.000
_cell.length_b   1.000
_cell.length_c   1.000
_cell.angle_alpha   90.00
_cell.angle_beta   90.00
_cell.angle_gamma   90.00
#
_symmetry.space_group_name_H-M   'P 1'
#
loop_
_entity.id
_entity.type
_entity.pdbx_description
1 polymer ?
#
loop_
_entity_poly.entity_id
_entity_poly.type
_entity_poly.pdbx_seq_one_letter_code
_entity_poly.pdbx_strand_id
1 'polypeptide(L)' 'MARKELCPFGKEIGHALVDINQPKEWLIEQVQIDTGRYFDRSYLHKIQTGELATPRIVASIRKILDLPQDTTETEMMQ' A
#
# COMPACT_ATOMS: atom_id res chain seq x y z
N MET A 1 -17.68 -11.35 -13.58
CA MET A 1 -17.06 -10.15 -12.98
C MET A 1 -15.58 -10.19 -13.33
N ALA A 2 -15.07 -9.24 -14.12
CA ALA A 2 -13.64 -9.21 -14.47
C ALA A 2 -12.82 -8.90 -13.21
N ARG A 3 -11.89 -9.79 -12.83
CA ARG A 3 -10.89 -9.47 -11.81
C ARG A 3 -10.02 -8.36 -12.38
N LYS A 4 -10.09 -7.16 -11.83
CA LYS A 4 -9.11 -6.11 -12.14
C LYS A 4 -7.76 -6.59 -11.67
N GLU A 5 -6.78 -6.49 -12.55
CA GLU A 5 -5.40 -6.82 -12.22
C GLU A 5 -4.87 -5.81 -11.20
N LEU A 6 -4.06 -6.31 -10.28
CA LEU A 6 -3.39 -5.45 -9.31
C LEU A 6 -2.25 -4.71 -10.02
N CYS A 7 -2.11 -3.42 -9.73
CA CYS A 7 -0.93 -2.66 -10.13
C CYS A 7 0.31 -3.16 -9.36
N PRO A 8 1.54 -2.78 -9.77
CA PRO A 8 2.77 -3.18 -9.07
C PRO A 8 2.70 -2.93 -7.55
N PHE A 9 2.30 -1.71 -7.15
CA PHE A 9 2.13 -1.35 -5.74
C PHE A 9 1.07 -2.21 -5.02
N GLY A 10 -0.03 -2.55 -5.69
CA GLY A 10 -1.05 -3.44 -5.15
C GLY A 10 -0.54 -4.85 -4.86
N LYS A 11 0.41 -5.34 -5.67
CA LYS A 11 1.09 -6.63 -5.46
C LYS A 11 2.08 -6.54 -4.29
N GLU A 12 2.85 -5.46 -4.20
CA GLU A 12 3.78 -5.20 -3.08
C GLU A 12 3.05 -5.18 -1.73
N ILE A 13 1.90 -4.48 -1.65
CA ILE A 13 1.05 -4.50 -0.45
C ILE A 13 0.64 -5.92 -0.09
N GLY A 14 0.24 -6.71 -1.09
CA GLY A 14 -0.17 -8.10 -0.89
C GLY A 14 0.95 -8.98 -0.35
N HIS A 15 2.16 -8.85 -0.88
CA HIS A 15 3.33 -9.59 -0.41
C HIS A 15 3.72 -9.18 1.00
N ALA A 16 3.84 -7.88 1.28
CA ALA A 16 4.23 -7.40 2.61
C ALA A 16 3.26 -7.84 3.71
N LEU A 17 1.95 -7.84 3.43
CA LEU A 17 0.93 -8.35 4.35
C LEU A 17 1.12 -9.84 4.68
N VAL A 18 1.51 -10.66 3.69
CA VAL A 18 1.80 -12.08 3.90
C VAL A 18 3.07 -12.25 4.72
N ASP A 19 4.11 -11.46 4.45
CA ASP A 19 5.39 -11.47 5.18
C ASP A 19 5.20 -11.20 6.68
N ILE A 20 4.38 -10.20 7.02
CA ILE A 20 4.06 -9.86 8.42
C ILE A 20 2.89 -10.67 8.99
N ASN A 21 2.31 -11.60 8.21
CA ASN A 21 1.15 -12.42 8.55
C ASN A 21 -0.04 -11.61 9.08
N GLN A 22 -0.38 -10.50 8.43
CA GLN A 22 -1.50 -9.63 8.80
C GLN A 22 -2.60 -9.61 7.72
N PRO A 23 -3.89 -9.51 8.12
CA PRO A 23 -4.98 -9.36 7.18
C PRO A 23 -5.05 -7.93 6.60
N LYS A 24 -5.77 -7.75 5.48
CA LYS A 24 -6.01 -6.43 4.89
C LYS A 24 -6.74 -5.47 5.83
N GLU A 25 -7.61 -5.99 6.70
CA GLU A 25 -8.34 -5.22 7.72
C GLU A 25 -7.37 -4.54 8.70
N TRP A 26 -6.33 -5.26 9.12
CA TRP A 26 -5.29 -4.69 9.98
C TRP A 26 -4.60 -3.49 9.33
N LEU A 27 -4.21 -3.61 8.05
CA LEU A 27 -3.60 -2.49 7.34
C LEU A 27 -4.55 -1.29 7.24
N ILE A 28 -5.84 -1.55 7.01
CA ILE A 28 -6.85 -0.49 6.96
C ILE A 28 -6.91 0.26 8.29
N GLU A 29 -6.94 -0.46 9.41
CA GLU A 29 -6.94 0.14 10.75
C GLU A 29 -5.66 0.93 11.02
N GLN A 30 -4.48 0.38 10.71
CA GLN A 30 -3.21 1.08 10.91
C GLN A 30 -3.11 2.37 10.10
N VAL A 31 -3.55 2.35 8.83
CA VAL A 31 -3.56 3.55 7.99
C VAL A 31 -4.52 4.61 8.52
N GLN A 32 -5.68 4.21 9.06
CA GLN A 32 -6.60 5.15 9.70
C GLN A 32 -5.99 5.79 10.95
N ILE A 33 -5.31 5.00 11.78
CA ILE A 33 -4.62 5.46 12.99
C ILE A 33 -3.50 6.45 12.63
N ASP A 34 -2.64 6.11 11.66
CA ASP A 34 -1.50 6.94 11.26
C ASP A 34 -1.93 8.24 10.55
N THR A 35 -2.93 8.16 9.68
CA THR A 35 -3.36 9.32 8.89
C THR A 35 -4.43 10.17 9.54
N GLY A 36 -5.21 9.60 10.46
CA GLY A 36 -6.42 10.21 11.03
C GLY A 36 -7.54 10.42 10.00
N ARG A 37 -7.52 9.68 8.88
CA ARG A 37 -8.46 9.83 7.77
C ARG A 37 -9.26 8.56 7.54
N TYR A 38 -10.46 8.71 6.99
CA TYR A 38 -11.29 7.58 6.59
C TYR A 38 -10.59 6.75 5.50
N PHE A 39 -10.47 5.45 5.73
CA PHE A 39 -9.89 4.49 4.80
C PHE A 39 -10.62 3.14 4.97
N ASP A 40 -11.06 2.54 3.86
CA ASP A 40 -11.87 1.31 3.85
C ASP A 40 -11.38 0.31 2.80
N ARG A 41 -12.00 -0.88 2.76
CA ARG A 41 -11.65 -1.95 1.79
C ARG A 41 -11.77 -1.51 0.33
N SER A 42 -12.78 -0.72 0.00
CA SER A 42 -12.99 -0.22 -1.37
C SER A 42 -11.90 0.77 -1.75
N TYR A 43 -11.49 1.63 -0.81
CA TYR A 43 -10.38 2.55 -0.98
C TYR A 43 -9.06 1.80 -1.18
N LEU A 44 -8.76 0.81 -0.32
CA LEU A 44 -7.60 -0.05 -0.47
C LEU A 44 -7.61 -0.73 -1.83
N HIS A 45 -8.74 -1.30 -2.26
CA HIS A 45 -8.84 -1.94 -3.57
C HIS A 45 -8.52 -0.98 -4.72
N LYS A 46 -9.02 0.27 -4.67
CA LYS A 46 -8.69 1.31 -5.67
C LYS A 46 -7.19 1.64 -5.69
N ILE A 47 -6.52 1.63 -4.53
CA ILE A 47 -5.06 1.76 -4.48
C ILE A 47 -4.38 0.55 -5.11
N GLN A 48 -4.83 -0.67 -4.76
CA GLN A 48 -4.26 -1.91 -5.27
C GLN A 48 -4.45 -2.08 -6.79
N THR A 49 -5.49 -1.50 -7.38
CA THR A 49 -5.74 -1.49 -8.83
C THR A 49 -5.15 -0.26 -9.54
N GLY A 50 -4.54 0.67 -8.80
CA GLY A 50 -3.98 1.92 -9.35
C GLY A 50 -5.04 2.96 -9.77
N GLU A 51 -6.31 2.76 -9.42
CA GLU A 51 -7.38 3.74 -9.68
C GLU A 51 -7.25 4.98 -8.79
N LEU A 52 -6.55 4.86 -7.67
CA LEU A 52 -6.37 5.94 -6.71
C LEU A 52 -4.97 5.87 -6.10
N ALA A 53 -4.31 7.01 -5.95
CA ALA A 53 -2.99 7.10 -5.34
C ALA A 53 -2.89 8.37 -4.49
N THR A 54 -3.67 8.46 -3.41
CA THR A 54 -3.61 9.62 -2.52
C THR A 54 -2.27 9.64 -1.80
N PRO A 55 -1.42 10.67 -1.99
CA PRO A 55 -0.03 10.65 -1.55
C PRO A 55 0.14 10.35 -0.05
N ARG A 56 -0.72 10.93 0.79
CA ARG A 56 -0.68 10.71 2.24
C ARG A 56 -1.06 9.29 2.66
N ILE A 57 -2.00 8.66 1.95
CA ILE A 57 -2.39 7.26 2.22
C ILE A 57 -1.30 6.32 1.72
N VAL A 58 -0.77 6.55 0.52
CA VAL A 58 0.33 5.75 -0.06
C VAL A 58 1.57 5.82 0.84
N ALA A 59 1.95 7.01 1.29
CA ALA A 59 3.08 7.19 2.21
C ALA A 59 2.86 6.46 3.55
N SER A 60 1.64 6.51 4.09
CA SER A 60 1.28 5.78 5.31
C SER A 60 1.35 4.27 5.12
N ILE A 61 0.81 3.73 4.01
CA ILE A 61 0.90 2.31 3.67
C ILE A 61 2.37 1.87 3.56
N ARG A 62 3.19 2.64 2.83
CA ARG A 62 4.63 2.34 2.69
C ARG A 62 5.32 2.33 4.05
N LYS A 63 5.03 3.31 4.91
CA LYS A 63 5.56 3.38 6.28
C LYS A 63 5.14 2.19 7.15
N ILE A 64 3.86 1.80 7.12
CA ILE A 64 3.32 0.71 7.96
C ILE A 64 3.86 -0.65 7.52
N LEU A 65 4.00 -0.85 6.21
CA LEU A 65 4.49 -2.09 5.62
C LEU A 65 6.01 -2.12 5.42
N ASP A 66 6.72 -1.08 5.89
CA ASP A 66 8.17 -0.91 5.70
C ASP A 66 8.62 -1.07 4.23
N LEU A 67 7.79 -0.59 3.29
CA LEU A 67 8.10 -0.66 1.86
C LEU A 67 9.01 0.51 1.47
N PRO A 68 10.02 0.28 0.60
CA PRO A 68 10.86 1.35 0.10
C PRO A 68 9.98 2.40 -0.59
N GLN A 69 10.25 3.69 -0.43
CA GLN A 69 9.64 4.66 -1.35
C GLN A 69 10.15 4.39 -2.76
N ASP A 70 9.43 4.78 -3.82
CA ASP A 70 9.95 4.83 -5.20
C ASP A 70 11.10 5.85 -5.26
N THR A 71 12.16 5.56 -4.54
CA THR A 71 13.45 6.17 -4.66
C THR A 71 14.05 5.34 -5.77
N THR A 72 13.99 5.89 -6.98
CA THR A 72 14.88 5.49 -8.05
C THR A 72 16.25 5.32 -7.42
N GLU A 73 16.68 4.08 -7.26
CA GLU A 73 17.95 3.72 -6.66
C GLU A 73 19.00 4.35 -7.58
N THR A 74 19.42 5.56 -7.21
CA THR A 74 20.69 6.12 -7.61
C THR A 74 21.69 5.18 -6.96
N GLU A 75 22.02 4.11 -7.69
CA GLU A 75 23.22 3.35 -7.47
C GLU A 75 24.38 4.32 -7.64
N MET A 76 24.76 4.89 -6.50
CA MET A 76 26.10 5.38 -6.22
C MET A 76 27.02 4.18 -6.34
N MET A 77 27.39 3.82 -7.57
CA MET A 77 28.55 2.97 -7.80
C MET A 77 29.79 3.79 -7.47
N GLN A 78 30.39 3.40 -6.35
CA GLN A 78 31.70 3.80 -5.84
C GLN A 78 32.81 3.49 -6.86
#